data_AF-A0A4Y8ZNL3-F1
#
_entry.id   AF-A0A4Y8ZNL3-F1
#
_cell.length_a   1.000
_cell.length_b   1.000
_cell.length_c   1.000
_cell.angle_alpha   90.00
_cell.angle_beta   90.00
_cell.angle_gamma   90.00
#
_symmetry.space_group_name_H-M   'P 1'
#
loop_
_entity.id
_entity.type
_entity.pdbx_description
1 polymer ?
#
loop_
_entity_poly.entity_id
_entity_poly.type
_entity_poly.pdbx_seq_one_letter_code
_entity_poly.pdbx_strand_id
1 'polypeptide(L)'
;MDATFVAISIGWDEALLRFAVAFLLPLLIGLERYFRSKPIDFRPFVIISLAACALAFAGIELGERATDPQVRVDPTRIFEGVITGIGFLGGAAMFREGRYVKGAGSAASVWAAGAIGTLAGAGFLAIAVALGVTVLLLLLISGPFIDKYDPGEGPD
;
A
#
# COMPACT_ATOMS: atom_id res chain seq x y z
N MET A 1 -36.23 -8.63 11.23
CA MET A 1 -35.19 -8.19 10.29
C MET A 1 -34.49 -7.01 10.93
N ASP A 2 -33.66 -7.27 11.94
CA ASP A 2 -32.87 -6.22 12.59
C ASP A 2 -31.42 -6.42 12.14
N ALA A 3 -31.15 -6.00 10.91
CA ALA A 3 -29.80 -5.84 10.39
C ALA A 3 -29.17 -4.56 10.97
N THR A 4 -29.27 -4.38 12.28
CA THR A 4 -28.46 -3.40 12.99
C THR A 4 -27.06 -3.98 13.06
N PHE A 5 -26.27 -3.63 12.04
CA PHE A 5 -24.81 -3.67 12.11
C PHE A 5 -24.39 -3.08 13.46
N VAL A 6 -24.12 -3.97 14.41
CA VAL A 6 -23.71 -3.62 15.76
C VAL A 6 -22.42 -2.82 15.64
N ALA A 7 -22.41 -1.68 16.33
CA ALA A 7 -21.41 -0.62 16.24
C ALA A 7 -19.98 -1.16 16.12
N ILE A 8 -19.30 -0.67 15.09
CA ILE A 8 -17.84 -0.74 14.95
C ILE A 8 -17.23 -0.07 16.20
N SER A 9 -16.15 -0.63 16.78
CA SER A 9 -15.44 0.05 17.89
C SER A 9 -14.88 1.42 17.44
N ILE A 10 -14.61 1.55 16.15
CA ILE A 10 -14.14 2.73 15.42
C ILE A 10 -15.31 3.43 14.70
N GLY A 11 -15.39 4.76 14.83
CA GLY A 11 -16.41 5.55 14.13
C GLY A 11 -16.25 5.51 12.60
N TRP A 12 -17.37 5.68 11.87
CA TRP A 12 -17.35 5.74 10.40
C TRP A 12 -16.50 6.90 9.86
N ASP A 13 -16.42 7.99 10.60
CA ASP A 13 -15.55 9.14 10.34
C ASP A 13 -14.07 8.76 10.38
N GLU A 14 -13.66 8.01 11.40
CA GLU A 14 -12.28 7.52 11.50
C GLU A 14 -11.97 6.47 10.42
N ALA A 15 -12.91 5.58 10.12
CA ALA A 15 -12.75 4.63 9.02
C ALA A 15 -12.57 5.36 7.68
N LEU A 16 -13.41 6.35 7.37
CA LEU A 16 -13.30 7.16 6.16
C LEU A 16 -11.98 7.92 6.10
N LEU A 17 -11.49 8.45 7.22
CA LEU A 17 -10.18 9.11 7.29
C LEU A 17 -9.04 8.14 6.96
N ARG A 18 -9.05 6.94 7.55
CA ARG A 18 -8.04 5.90 7.28
C ARG A 18 -8.05 5.48 5.81
N PHE A 19 -9.23 5.27 5.24
CA PHE A 19 -9.38 4.98 3.80
C PHE A 19 -8.93 6.15 2.92
N ALA A 20 -9.20 7.40 3.31
CA ALA A 20 -8.74 8.57 2.57
C ALA A 20 -7.21 8.66 2.52
N VAL A 21 -6.52 8.39 3.63
CA VAL A 21 -5.05 8.31 3.66
C VAL A 21 -4.54 7.14 2.81
N ALA A 22 -5.16 5.97 2.94
CA ALA A 22 -4.86 4.78 2.13
C ALA A 22 -5.17 4.96 0.64
N PHE A 23 -5.97 5.96 0.26
CA PHE A 23 -6.27 6.32 -1.13
C PHE A 23 -5.31 7.37 -1.67
N LEU A 24 -5.20 8.52 -0.97
CA LEU A 24 -4.55 9.72 -1.49
C LEU A 24 -3.04 9.55 -1.64
N LEU A 25 -2.34 9.00 -0.64
CA LEU A 25 -0.87 8.88 -0.71
C LEU A 25 -0.43 7.88 -1.80
N PRO A 26 -1.02 6.67 -1.89
CA PRO A 26 -0.69 5.75 -2.98
C PRO A 26 -1.11 6.25 -4.35
N LEU A 27 -2.20 7.03 -4.45
CA LEU A 27 -2.58 7.68 -5.70
C LEU A 27 -1.49 8.63 -6.16
N LEU A 28 -0.99 9.50 -5.27
CA LEU A 28 0.09 10.42 -5.61
C LEU A 28 1.38 9.68 -6.03
N ILE A 29 1.72 8.59 -5.33
CA ILE A 29 2.87 7.74 -5.66
C ILE A 29 2.67 7.12 -7.05
N GLY A 30 1.50 6.51 -7.28
CA GLY A 30 1.17 5.89 -8.55
C GLY A 30 1.12 6.87 -9.71
N LEU A 31 0.60 8.09 -9.50
CA LEU A 31 0.58 9.15 -10.50
C LEU A 31 1.99 9.62 -10.86
N GLU A 32 2.89 9.75 -9.88
CA GLU A 32 4.30 10.05 -10.14
C GLU A 32 4.92 8.97 -11.04
N ARG A 33 4.70 7.68 -10.71
CA ARG A 33 5.18 6.56 -11.53
C ARG A 33 4.62 6.65 -12.95
N TYR A 34 3.32 6.86 -13.06
CA TYR A 34 2.60 6.91 -14.32
C TYR A 34 3.08 8.06 -15.22
N PHE A 35 3.21 9.27 -14.68
CA PHE A 35 3.66 10.44 -15.45
C PHE A 35 5.13 10.37 -15.86
N ARG A 36 5.94 9.57 -15.16
CA ARG A 36 7.32 9.29 -15.57
C ARG A 36 7.45 8.05 -16.47
N SER A 37 6.35 7.58 -17.06
CA SER A 37 6.32 6.41 -17.97
C SER A 37 6.93 5.14 -17.36
N LYS A 38 6.83 5.00 -16.03
CA LYS A 38 7.45 3.88 -15.31
C LYS A 38 6.55 2.64 -15.42
N PRO A 39 7.11 1.43 -15.28
CA PRO A 39 6.30 0.22 -15.33
C PRO A 39 5.22 0.24 -14.24
N ILE A 40 4.01 -0.26 -14.55
CA ILE A 40 2.78 -0.22 -13.73
C ILE A 40 2.07 1.14 -13.76
N ASP A 41 0.77 1.13 -14.09
CA ASP A 41 -0.09 2.33 -13.99
C ASP A 41 -0.43 2.68 -12.52
N PHE A 42 -1.16 3.77 -12.27
CA PHE A 42 -1.44 4.23 -10.91
C PHE A 42 -2.47 3.38 -10.13
N ARG A 43 -3.27 2.53 -10.80
CA ARG A 43 -4.43 1.85 -10.17
C ARG A 43 -4.02 0.76 -9.18
N PRO A 44 -3.04 -0.13 -9.47
CA PRO A 44 -2.59 -1.14 -8.52
C PRO A 44 -2.14 -0.56 -7.18
N PHE A 45 -1.44 0.58 -7.18
CA PHE A 45 -0.99 1.25 -5.96
C PHE A 45 -2.16 1.55 -5.01
N VAL A 46 -3.23 2.13 -5.56
CA VAL A 46 -4.42 2.49 -4.81
C VAL A 46 -5.19 1.24 -4.36
N ILE A 47 -5.43 0.29 -5.27
CA ILE A 47 -6.21 -0.93 -4.97
C ILE A 47 -5.52 -1.77 -3.89
N ILE A 48 -4.21 -1.97 -3.99
CA ILE A 48 -3.42 -2.74 -3.02
C ILE A 48 -3.44 -2.07 -1.65
N SER A 49 -3.27 -0.75 -1.59
CA SER A 49 -3.33 -0.01 -0.33
C SER A 49 -4.72 -0.07 0.32
N LEU A 50 -5.79 0.13 -0.44
CA LEU A 50 -7.16 0.04 0.08
C LEU A 50 -7.48 -1.36 0.60
N ALA A 51 -7.08 -2.41 -0.13
CA ALA A 51 -7.26 -3.79 0.29
C ALA A 51 -6.46 -4.10 1.57
N ALA A 52 -5.20 -3.66 1.65
CA ALA A 52 -4.36 -3.81 2.83
C ALA A 52 -4.94 -3.06 4.05
N CYS A 53 -5.47 -1.86 3.84
CA CYS A 53 -6.17 -1.08 4.87
C CYS A 53 -7.40 -1.82 5.40
N ALA A 54 -8.24 -2.33 4.50
CA ALA A 54 -9.44 -3.08 4.87
C ALA A 54 -9.10 -4.37 5.64
N LEU A 55 -8.07 -5.11 5.22
CA LEU A 55 -7.65 -6.35 5.88
C LEU A 55 -7.02 -6.09 7.26
N ALA A 56 -6.17 -5.06 7.38
CA ALA A 56 -5.61 -4.65 8.66
C ALA A 56 -6.71 -4.21 9.65
N PHE A 57 -7.66 -3.42 9.16
CA PHE A 57 -8.83 -3.00 9.93
C PHE A 57 -9.64 -4.20 10.42
N ALA A 58 -10.01 -5.11 9.50
CA ALA A 58 -10.78 -6.31 9.84
C ALA A 58 -10.03 -7.22 10.83
N GLY A 59 -8.71 -7.31 10.71
CA GLY A 59 -7.88 -8.13 11.60
C GLY A 59 -7.84 -7.62 13.04
N ILE A 60 -7.75 -6.30 13.23
CA ILE A 60 -7.79 -5.69 14.57
C ILE A 60 -9.19 -5.84 15.18
N GLU A 61 -10.24 -5.52 14.42
CA GLU A 61 -11.62 -5.63 14.88
C GLU A 61 -11.96 -7.08 15.28
N LEU A 62 -11.50 -8.07 14.49
CA LEU A 62 -11.69 -9.48 14.82
C LEU A 62 -10.93 -9.89 16.09
N GLY A 63 -9.75 -9.33 16.31
CA GLY A 63 -8.96 -9.50 17.54
C GLY A 63 -9.67 -8.97 18.78
N GLU A 64 -10.23 -7.76 18.69
CA GLU A 64 -10.97 -7.12 19.80
C GLU A 64 -12.29 -7.83 20.11
N ARG A 65 -12.96 -8.39 19.09
CA ARG A 65 -14.23 -9.12 19.24
C ARG A 65 -14.06 -10.57 19.70
N ALA A 66 -12.83 -11.09 19.80
CA ALA A 66 -12.59 -12.44 20.27
C ALA A 66 -12.90 -12.54 21.77
N THR A 67 -14.13 -12.94 22.10
CA THR A 67 -14.61 -13.04 23.49
C THR A 67 -14.28 -14.39 24.15
N ASP A 68 -13.94 -15.42 23.36
CA ASP A 68 -13.58 -16.74 23.88
C ASP A 68 -12.08 -16.78 24.21
N PRO A 69 -11.68 -16.98 25.48
CA PRO A 69 -10.28 -17.09 25.87
C PRO A 69 -9.52 -18.24 25.19
N GLN A 70 -10.23 -19.26 24.68
CA GLN A 70 -9.65 -20.38 23.92
C GLN A 70 -9.44 -20.04 22.44
N VAL A 71 -10.14 -19.04 21.90
CA VAL A 71 -10.01 -18.58 20.51
C VAL A 71 -9.16 -17.31 20.48
N ARG A 72 -7.84 -17.49 20.42
CA ARG A 72 -6.91 -16.36 20.29
C ARG A 72 -6.79 -15.96 18.83
N VAL A 73 -7.54 -14.93 18.42
CA VAL A 73 -7.32 -14.26 17.13
C VAL A 73 -6.04 -13.47 17.23
N ASP A 74 -5.09 -13.75 16.34
CA ASP A 74 -3.80 -13.09 16.29
C ASP A 74 -3.71 -12.20 15.04
N PRO A 75 -3.90 -10.87 15.17
CA PRO A 75 -3.82 -9.93 14.06
C PRO A 75 -2.46 -9.96 13.34
N THR A 76 -1.39 -10.41 14.00
CA THR A 76 -0.05 -10.51 13.40
C THR A 76 -0.03 -11.44 12.19
N ARG A 77 -0.83 -12.52 12.20
CA ARG A 77 -0.94 -13.45 11.06
C ARG A 77 -1.57 -12.80 9.83
N ILE A 78 -2.52 -11.89 10.03
CA ILE A 78 -3.12 -11.13 8.94
C ILE A 78 -2.08 -10.16 8.37
N PHE A 79 -1.31 -9.48 9.24
CA PHE A 79 -0.20 -8.63 8.80
C PHE A 79 0.87 -9.41 8.02
N GLU A 80 1.28 -10.60 8.49
CA GLU A 80 2.22 -11.47 7.80
C GLU A 80 1.73 -11.85 6.40
N GLY A 81 0.45 -12.25 6.28
CA GLY A 81 -0.17 -12.58 5.00
C GLY A 81 -0.22 -11.38 4.05
N VAL A 82 -0.62 -10.21 4.56
CA VAL A 82 -0.67 -8.95 3.79
C VAL A 82 0.72 -8.56 3.30
N ILE A 83 1.73 -8.54 4.18
CA ILE A 83 3.12 -8.19 3.83
C ILE A 83 3.67 -9.15 2.76
N THR A 84 3.40 -10.45 2.90
CA THR A 84 3.81 -11.47 1.94
C THR A 84 3.14 -11.27 0.58
N GLY A 85 1.82 -11.04 0.56
CA GLY A 85 1.06 -10.80 -0.67
C GLY A 85 1.51 -9.53 -1.41
N ILE A 86 1.75 -8.45 -0.68
CA ILE A 86 2.31 -7.20 -1.24
C ILE A 86 3.70 -7.47 -1.85
N GLY A 87 4.56 -8.24 -1.15
CA GLY A 87 5.87 -8.65 -1.64
C GLY A 87 5.80 -9.41 -2.96
N PHE A 88 4.86 -10.34 -3.10
CA PHE A 88 4.65 -11.08 -4.33
C PHE A 88 4.23 -10.18 -5.50
N LEU A 89 3.27 -9.27 -5.28
CA LEU A 89 2.80 -8.34 -6.31
C LEU A 89 3.89 -7.36 -6.76
N GLY A 90 4.67 -6.82 -5.81
CA GLY A 90 5.84 -5.99 -6.13
C GLY A 90 6.89 -6.79 -6.92
N GLY A 91 7.23 -7.99 -6.46
CA GLY A 91 8.16 -8.89 -7.14
C GLY A 91 7.77 -9.21 -8.57
N ALA A 92 6.49 -9.48 -8.81
CA ALA A 92 5.93 -9.81 -10.12
C ALA A 92 6.04 -8.65 -11.14
N ALA A 93 6.21 -7.41 -10.68
CA ALA A 93 6.39 -6.26 -11.54
C ALA A 93 7.84 -6.04 -12.03
N MET A 94 8.79 -6.79 -11.47
CA MET A 94 10.19 -6.73 -11.90
C MET A 94 10.46 -7.72 -13.02
N PHE A 95 11.17 -7.26 -14.05
CA PHE A 95 11.60 -8.12 -15.16
C PHE A 95 13.00 -7.74 -15.62
N ARG A 96 13.69 -8.69 -16.26
CA ARG A 96 15.08 -8.53 -16.68
C ARG A 96 15.15 -8.15 -18.15
N GLU A 97 15.93 -7.12 -18.45
CA GLU A 97 16.25 -6.71 -19.82
C GLU A 97 17.77 -6.70 -19.99
N GLY A 98 18.30 -7.76 -20.60
CA GLY A 98 19.75 -7.99 -20.72
C GLY A 98 20.44 -8.10 -19.35
N ARG A 99 21.29 -7.12 -19.04
CA ARG A 99 22.05 -7.05 -17.77
C ARG A 99 21.38 -6.23 -16.68
N TYR A 100 20.24 -5.58 -16.97
CA TYR A 100 19.56 -4.70 -16.04
C TYR A 100 18.21 -5.28 -15.58
N VAL A 101 17.79 -4.93 -14.36
CA VAL A 101 16.45 -5.22 -13.83
C VAL A 101 15.59 -3.98 -13.99
N LYS A 102 14.47 -4.09 -14.72
CA LYS A 102 13.46 -3.04 -14.87
C LYS A 102 12.34 -3.22 -13.84
N GLY A 103 11.64 -2.13 -13.57
CA GLY A 103 10.46 -2.14 -12.70
C GLY A 103 10.77 -2.14 -11.21
N ALA A 104 12.04 -2.24 -10.78
CA ALA A 104 12.41 -2.30 -9.35
C ALA A 104 11.88 -1.10 -8.53
N GLY A 105 11.97 0.12 -9.06
CA GLY A 105 11.43 1.31 -8.39
C GLY A 105 9.90 1.28 -8.27
N SER A 106 9.20 0.80 -9.30
CA SER A 106 7.74 0.66 -9.26
C SER A 106 7.29 -0.48 -8.35
N ALA A 107 8.01 -1.60 -8.34
CA ALA A 107 7.83 -2.72 -7.42
C ALA A 107 7.96 -2.28 -5.96
N ALA A 108 9.03 -1.55 -5.63
CA ALA A 108 9.23 -0.98 -4.31
C ALA A 108 8.13 0.04 -3.94
N SER A 109 7.67 0.83 -4.91
CA SER A 109 6.59 1.80 -4.71
C SER A 109 5.23 1.12 -4.48
N VAL A 110 4.95 0.01 -5.15
CA VAL A 110 3.76 -0.83 -4.89
C VAL A 110 3.84 -1.41 -3.47
N TRP A 111 5.03 -1.84 -3.07
CA TRP A 111 5.23 -2.35 -1.72
C TRP A 111 4.98 -1.27 -0.66
N ALA A 112 5.52 -0.08 -0.86
CA ALA A 112 5.27 1.07 -0.01
C ALA A 112 3.79 1.45 0.04
N ALA A 113 3.09 1.44 -1.10
CA ALA A 113 1.65 1.67 -1.14
C ALA A 113 0.86 0.68 -0.27
N GLY A 114 1.16 -0.61 -0.38
CA GLY A 114 0.56 -1.63 0.49
C GLY A 114 0.87 -1.39 1.97
N ALA A 115 2.11 -1.01 2.30
CA ALA A 115 2.50 -0.70 3.68
C ALA A 115 1.76 0.53 4.24
N ILE A 116 1.57 1.59 3.44
CA ILE A 116 0.76 2.76 3.81
C ILE A 116 -0.67 2.34 4.14
N GLY A 117 -1.28 1.52 3.29
CA GLY A 117 -2.61 0.96 3.52
C GLY A 117 -2.70 0.17 4.82
N THR A 118 -1.77 -0.77 5.04
CA THR A 118 -1.69 -1.57 6.27
C THR A 118 -1.58 -0.70 7.52
N LEU A 119 -0.70 0.31 7.51
CA LEU A 119 -0.50 1.24 8.63
C LEU A 119 -1.75 2.09 8.88
N ALA A 120 -2.38 2.59 7.82
CA ALA A 120 -3.63 3.35 7.94
C ALA A 120 -4.77 2.50 8.50
N GLY A 121 -4.94 1.27 8.00
CA GLY A 121 -5.92 0.31 8.52
C GLY A 121 -5.69 -0.04 9.98
N ALA A 122 -4.40 -0.14 10.37
CA ALA A 122 -3.99 -0.37 11.75
C ALA A 122 -4.11 0.84 12.68
N GLY A 123 -4.51 2.01 12.17
CA GLY A 123 -4.66 3.25 12.94
C GLY A 123 -3.38 4.06 13.13
N PHE A 124 -2.24 3.63 12.56
CA PHE A 124 -0.97 4.35 12.61
C PHE A 124 -0.88 5.46 11.55
N LEU A 125 -1.83 6.40 11.55
CA LEU A 125 -1.95 7.45 10.53
C LEU A 125 -0.70 8.32 10.40
N ALA A 126 -0.10 8.74 11.52
CA ALA A 126 1.12 9.54 11.50
C ALA A 126 2.29 8.81 10.79
N ILE A 127 2.42 7.51 11.02
CA ILE A 127 3.46 6.68 10.39
C ILE A 127 3.13 6.47 8.91
N ALA A 128 1.86 6.21 8.57
CA ALA A 128 1.41 6.06 7.18
C ALA A 128 1.68 7.34 6.36
N VAL A 129 1.38 8.51 6.93
CA VAL A 129 1.66 9.81 6.30
C VAL A 129 3.15 10.06 6.17
N ALA A 130 3.93 9.83 7.22
CA ALA A 130 5.39 9.99 7.17
C ALA A 130 6.01 9.10 6.08
N LEU A 131 5.60 7.83 5.99
CA LEU A 131 6.04 6.90 4.95
C LEU A 131 5.65 7.40 3.56
N GLY A 132 4.39 7.75 3.33
CA GLY A 132 3.93 8.23 2.02
C GLY A 132 4.62 9.51 1.59
N VAL A 133 4.77 10.49 2.49
CA VAL A 133 5.45 11.77 2.19
C VAL A 133 6.92 11.54 1.89
N THR A 134 7.63 10.75 2.69
CA THR A 134 9.07 10.49 2.46
C THR A 134 9.33 9.71 1.18
N VAL A 135 8.47 8.73 0.84
CA VAL A 135 8.54 8.03 -0.45
C VAL A 135 8.28 8.99 -1.61
N LEU A 136 7.24 9.83 -1.51
CA LEU A 136 6.96 10.84 -2.53
C LEU A 136 8.12 11.82 -2.72
N LEU A 137 8.69 12.33 -1.63
CA LEU A 137 9.86 13.21 -1.69
C LEU A 137 11.05 12.53 -2.37
N LEU A 138 11.32 11.27 -2.03
CA LEU A 138 12.37 10.50 -2.69
C LEU A 138 12.11 10.39 -4.19
N LEU A 139 10.89 10.05 -4.61
CA LEU A 139 10.55 9.91 -6.03
C LEU A 139 10.66 11.25 -6.79
N LEU A 140 10.16 12.33 -6.20
CA LEU A 140 10.21 13.66 -6.80
C LEU A 140 11.64 14.18 -6.94
N ILE A 141 12.48 14.00 -5.92
CA ILE A 141 13.88 14.46 -5.90
C ILE A 141 14.78 13.56 -6.76
N SER A 142 14.54 12.26 -6.76
CA SER A 142 15.38 11.30 -7.50
C SER A 142 15.14 11.34 -9.00
N GLY A 143 13.98 11.83 -9.45
CA GLY A 143 13.60 11.91 -10.87
C GLY A 143 14.72 12.24 -11.87
N PRO A 144 15.49 13.33 -11.68
CA PRO A 144 16.59 13.71 -12.59
C PRO A 144 17.80 12.77 -12.62
N PHE A 145 17.91 11.83 -11.68
CA PHE A 145 19.09 10.97 -11.50
C PHE A 145 18.88 9.54 -12.04
N ILE A 146 17.67 9.21 -12.49
CA ILE A 146 17.28 7.83 -12.81
C ILE A 146 17.23 7.55 -14.32
N ASP A 147 17.45 8.56 -15.17
CA ASP A 147 17.34 8.45 -16.64
C ASP A 147 18.25 7.36 -17.22
N LYS A 148 19.46 7.19 -16.65
CA LYS A 148 20.40 6.12 -17.05
C LYS A 148 19.83 4.70 -16.84
N TYR A 149 18.86 4.56 -15.94
CA TYR A 149 18.21 3.30 -15.60
C TYR A 149 16.78 3.22 -16.15
N ASP A 150 16.40 4.14 -17.04
CA ASP A 150 15.12 4.17 -17.74
C ASP A 150 15.35 4.01 -19.26
N PRO A 151 15.47 2.77 -19.75
CA PRO A 151 15.67 2.50 -21.17
C PRO A 151 14.31 2.65 -21.86
N GLY A 152 14.00 3.90 -22.20
CA GLY A 152 12.82 4.33 -22.93
C GLY A 152 13.05 5.58 -23.79
N GLU A 153 14.17 6.29 -23.62
CA GLU A 153 14.56 7.44 -24.47
C GLU A 153 15.78 7.09 -25.35
N GLY A 154 15.69 6.00 -26.11
CA GLY A 154 16.42 5.89 -27.37
C GLY A 154 15.53 6.49 -28.47
N PRO A 155 16.03 7.36 -29.36
CA PRO A 155 15.24 7.83 -30.48
C PRO A 155 15.04 6.66 -31.46
N ASP A 156 13.80 6.17 -31.58
CA ASP A 156 13.25 5.45 -32.74
C ASP A 156 11.74 5.72 -32.83
#